data_AF-A0A9P6CBU7-F1
#
_entry.id   AF-A0A9P6CBU7-F1
#
_cell.length_a   1.000
_cell.length_b   1.000
_cell.length_c   1.000
_cell.angle_alpha   90.00
_cell.angle_beta   90.00
_cell.angle_gamma   90.00
#
_symmetry.space_group_name_H-M   'P 1'
#
loop_
_entity.id
_entity.type
_entity.pdbx_description
1 polymer ?
#
loop_
_entity_poly.entity_id
_entity_poly.type
_entity_poly.pdbx_seq_one_letter_code
_entity_poly.pdbx_strand_id
1 'polypeptide(L)'
;MGLFDINMPLLYGEGKKAFIRLQHEIIKKSNDHSIFAWTTEPRPSQSSTSHSTPPISDEYRGILARSPNDFQYSHNVERIPQVSLDGAQPKNPATSAPYSITNQGIQIKLPI
;
A
#
# COMPACT_ATOMS: atom_id res chain seq x y z
N MET A 1 -11.88 12.91 -13.33
CA MET A 1 -13.17 12.20 -13.19
C MET A 1 -12.93 10.73 -12.91
N GLY A 2 -12.78 10.37 -11.64
CA GLY A 2 -12.55 9.01 -11.14
C GLY A 2 -12.35 9.05 -9.63
N LEU A 3 -12.55 7.92 -8.94
CA LEU A 3 -12.54 7.79 -7.47
C LEU A 3 -11.29 8.39 -6.78
N PHE A 4 -10.17 8.53 -7.50
CA PHE A 4 -8.89 8.99 -6.96
C PHE A 4 -8.35 10.26 -7.63
N ASP A 5 -9.11 10.89 -8.53
CA ASP A 5 -8.68 12.06 -9.31
C ASP A 5 -7.28 11.91 -9.96
N ILE A 6 -7.05 10.75 -10.55
CA ILE A 6 -5.81 10.40 -11.26
C ILE A 6 -6.06 10.45 -12.77
N ASN A 7 -5.10 11.01 -13.51
CA ASN A 7 -5.08 10.92 -14.97
C ASN A 7 -4.28 9.67 -15.38
N MET A 8 -4.97 8.62 -15.82
CA MET A 8 -4.37 7.38 -16.31
C MET A 8 -4.66 7.23 -17.80
N PRO A 9 -3.79 7.73 -18.71
CA PRO A 9 -3.95 7.47 -20.13
C PRO A 9 -3.97 5.97 -20.37
N LEU A 10 -5.00 5.48 -21.07
CA LEU A 10 -5.21 4.07 -21.36
C LEU A 10 -4.10 3.58 -22.30
N LEU A 11 -3.17 2.80 -21.77
CA LEU A 11 -2.23 2.05 -22.61
C LEU A 11 -2.90 0.72 -22.98
N TYR A 12 -3.15 0.52 -24.27
CA TYR A 12 -3.77 -0.69 -24.78
C TYR A 12 -2.88 -1.91 -24.48
N GLY A 13 -3.48 -3.00 -23.99
CA GLY A 13 -2.76 -4.25 -23.71
C GLY A 13 -2.15 -4.38 -22.32
N GLU A 14 -2.39 -3.45 -21.38
CA GLU A 14 -1.79 -3.52 -20.04
C GLU A 14 -2.36 -4.64 -19.14
N GLY A 15 -3.63 -5.00 -19.30
CA GLY A 15 -4.28 -6.02 -18.45
C GLY A 15 -4.06 -5.74 -16.96
N LYS A 16 -3.45 -6.70 -16.24
CA LYS A 16 -3.12 -6.58 -14.80
C LYS A 16 -2.13 -5.44 -14.48
N LYS A 17 -1.33 -4.97 -15.45
CA LYS A 17 -0.36 -3.88 -15.24
C LYS A 17 -1.05 -2.52 -15.04
N ALA A 18 -2.27 -2.34 -15.55
CA ALA A 18 -3.04 -1.11 -15.37
C ALA A 18 -3.35 -0.85 -13.89
N PHE A 19 -3.64 -1.91 -13.12
CA PHE A 19 -3.90 -1.80 -11.69
C PHE A 19 -2.64 -1.46 -10.88
N ILE A 20 -1.47 -1.97 -11.28
CA ILE A 20 -0.19 -1.59 -10.67
C ILE A 20 0.12 -0.11 -10.92
N ARG A 21 -0.10 0.37 -12.14
CA ARG A 21 0.04 1.79 -12.47
C ARG A 21 -0.90 2.68 -11.66
N LEU A 22 -2.15 2.25 -11.46
CA LEU A 22 -3.08 2.97 -10.60
C LEU A 22 -2.53 3.12 -9.18
N GLN A 23 -2.02 2.04 -8.59
CA GLN A 23 -1.39 2.08 -7.26
C GLN A 23 -0.20 3.03 -7.22
N HIS A 24 0.67 3.04 -8.24
CA HIS A 24 1.78 3.99 -8.32
C HIS A 24 1.32 5.45 -8.35
N GLU A 25 0.28 5.77 -9.13
CA GLU A 25 -0.25 7.13 -9.18
C GLU A 25 -0.92 7.54 -7.87
N ILE A 26 -1.56 6.61 -7.15
CA ILE A 26 -2.07 6.86 -5.79
C ILE A 26 -0.91 7.18 -4.84
N ILE A 27 0.15 6.36 -4.84
CA ILE A 27 1.32 6.54 -3.96
C ILE A 27 2.04 7.87 -4.24
N LYS A 28 2.11 8.31 -5.50
CA LYS A 28 2.72 9.61 -5.84
C LYS A 28 1.91 10.80 -5.34
N LYS A 29 0.57 10.68 -5.32
CA LYS A 29 -0.34 11.78 -4.97
C LYS A 29 -0.75 11.79 -3.50
N SER A 30 -0.65 10.66 -2.80
CA SER A 30 -1.17 10.47 -1.45
C SER A 30 -0.15 9.80 -0.55
N ASN A 31 -0.02 10.31 0.68
CA ASN A 31 0.76 9.69 1.77
C ASN A 31 -0.09 8.72 2.60
N ASP A 32 -1.19 8.21 2.04
CA ASP A 32 -2.07 7.27 2.71
C ASP A 32 -1.52 5.84 2.57
N HIS A 33 -1.11 5.26 3.70
CA HIS A 33 -0.53 3.92 3.76
C HIS A 33 -1.57 2.78 3.65
N SER A 34 -2.87 3.09 3.66
CA SER A 34 -3.94 2.08 3.47
C SER A 34 -3.82 1.34 2.12
N ILE A 35 -3.11 1.92 1.14
CA ILE A 35 -2.79 1.26 -0.13
C ILE A 35 -1.98 -0.04 0.04
N PHE A 36 -1.30 -0.22 1.18
CA PHE A 36 -0.56 -1.44 1.51
C PHE A 36 -1.35 -2.42 2.39
N ALA A 37 -2.56 -2.04 2.82
CA ALA A 37 -3.38 -2.84 3.72
C ALA A 37 -4.20 -3.93 2.99
N TRP A 38 -3.66 -4.46 1.90
CA TRP A 38 -4.24 -5.59 1.18
C TRP A 38 -3.76 -6.91 1.76
N THR A 39 -4.52 -7.97 1.54
CA THR A 39 -4.14 -9.33 1.92
C THR A 39 -4.57 -10.30 0.85
N THR A 40 -4.01 -11.48 0.91
CA THR A 40 -4.24 -12.53 -0.06
C THR A 40 -4.42 -13.74 0.79
N GLU A 41 -5.54 -14.43 0.65
CA GLU A 41 -5.69 -15.67 1.38
C GLU A 41 -4.45 -16.53 1.13
N PRO A 42 -3.81 -17.05 2.18
CA PRO A 42 -2.92 -18.17 1.99
C PRO A 42 -3.77 -19.18 1.24
N ARG A 43 -3.44 -19.48 -0.02
CA ARG A 43 -4.03 -20.64 -0.68
C ARG A 43 -3.83 -21.75 0.34
N PRO A 44 -4.88 -22.38 0.90
CA PRO A 44 -4.67 -23.54 1.73
C PRO A 44 -3.82 -24.44 0.86
N SER A 45 -2.61 -24.76 1.34
CA SER A 45 -1.77 -25.73 0.69
C SER A 45 -2.58 -27.01 0.71
N GLN A 46 -3.37 -27.23 -0.34
CA GLN A 46 -3.94 -28.53 -0.67
C GLN A 46 -2.77 -29.40 -1.15
N SER A 47 -1.78 -29.57 -0.28
CA SER A 47 -0.76 -30.59 -0.34
C SER A 47 -1.02 -31.56 0.82
N SER A 48 -2.26 -32.04 0.89
CA SER A 48 -2.57 -33.38 1.37
C SER A 48 -2.68 -34.35 0.19
N THR A 49 -1.90 -34.13 -0.87
CA THR A 49 -1.58 -35.17 -1.86
C THR A 49 -0.10 -35.08 -2.20
N SER A 50 0.61 -36.14 -1.80
CA SER A 50 1.94 -36.54 -2.24
C SER A 50 2.14 -36.35 -3.75
N HIS A 51 3.29 -35.80 -4.13
CA HIS A 51 3.80 -35.75 -5.51
C HIS A 51 3.09 -34.80 -6.48
N SER A 52 3.16 -33.49 -6.23
CA SER A 52 3.23 -32.49 -7.30
C SER A 52 3.89 -31.25 -6.75
N THR A 53 5.05 -30.91 -7.30
CA THR A 53 5.83 -29.71 -7.00
C THR A 53 4.88 -28.51 -6.99
N PRO A 54 4.77 -27.74 -5.90
CA PRO A 54 3.96 -26.53 -5.92
C PRO A 54 4.48 -25.62 -7.04
N PRO A 55 3.62 -25.00 -7.86
CA PRO A 55 4.07 -24.03 -8.84
C PRO A 55 4.73 -22.87 -8.07
N ILE A 56 6.06 -22.78 -8.19
CA ILE A 56 6.96 -21.78 -7.58
C ILE A 56 6.52 -20.32 -7.87
N SER A 57 5.58 -20.09 -8.78
CA SER A 57 5.13 -18.77 -9.22
C SER A 57 4.15 -18.04 -8.30
N ASP A 58 3.49 -18.72 -7.36
CA ASP A 58 2.51 -18.09 -6.45
C ASP A 58 3.11 -17.67 -5.09
N GLU A 59 4.35 -18.07 -4.79
CA GLU A 59 4.97 -17.88 -3.47
C GLU A 59 5.60 -16.49 -3.30
N TYR A 60 6.04 -15.85 -4.40
CA TYR A 60 6.67 -14.53 -4.36
C TYR A 60 5.68 -13.43 -4.75
N ARG A 61 5.20 -12.68 -3.74
CA ARG A 61 4.42 -11.44 -3.94
C ARG A 61 5.27 -10.20 -3.64
N GLY A 62 5.05 -9.15 -4.43
CA GLY A 62 5.65 -7.83 -4.20
C GLY A 62 4.84 -7.00 -3.21
N ILE A 63 5.25 -5.75 -2.97
CA ILE A 63 4.59 -4.81 -2.05
C ILE A 63 3.23 -4.29 -2.53
N LEU A 64 2.92 -4.45 -3.82
CA LEU A 64 1.67 -3.99 -4.43
C LEU A 64 0.71 -5.15 -4.71
N ALA A 65 -0.59 -4.86 -4.54
CA ALA A 65 -1.67 -5.80 -4.83
C ALA A 65 -1.73 -6.11 -6.33
N ARG A 66 -2.11 -7.35 -6.68
CA ARG A 66 -2.23 -7.77 -8.09
C ARG A 66 -3.63 -7.52 -8.65
N SER A 67 -4.63 -7.36 -7.78
CA SER A 67 -6.03 -7.16 -8.13
C SER A 67 -6.75 -6.35 -7.04
N PRO A 68 -7.81 -5.58 -7.38
CA PRO A 68 -8.70 -4.98 -6.39
C PRO A 68 -9.27 -6.00 -5.39
N ASN A 69 -9.41 -7.27 -5.77
CA ASN A 69 -9.91 -8.33 -4.88
C ASN A 69 -8.98 -8.59 -3.68
N ASP A 70 -7.69 -8.24 -3.77
CA ASP A 70 -6.76 -8.36 -2.63
C ASP A 70 -7.14 -7.39 -1.48
N PHE A 71 -8.04 -6.42 -1.71
CA PHE A 71 -8.55 -5.49 -0.69
C PHE A 71 -9.89 -5.92 -0.08
N GLN A 72 -10.42 -7.10 -0.41
CA GLN A 72 -11.74 -7.54 0.07
C GLN A 72 -11.88 -7.55 1.60
N TYR A 73 -10.76 -7.70 2.32
CA TYR A 73 -10.72 -7.73 3.78
C TYR A 73 -10.27 -6.42 4.43
N SER A 74 -10.04 -5.37 3.63
CA SER A 74 -9.48 -4.08 4.08
C SER A 74 -10.55 -3.09 4.57
N HIS A 75 -11.77 -3.54 4.86
CA HIS A 75 -12.92 -2.68 5.18
C HIS A 75 -12.77 -1.90 6.50
N ASN A 76 -11.97 -2.40 7.44
CA ASN A 76 -11.77 -1.78 8.76
C ASN A 76 -10.42 -1.05 8.87
N VAL A 77 -9.85 -0.63 7.74
CA VAL A 77 -8.58 0.12 7.72
C VAL A 77 -8.88 1.60 7.86
N GLU A 78 -8.39 2.21 8.94
CA GLU A 78 -8.56 3.64 9.20
C GLU A 78 -7.22 4.36 9.14
N ARG A 79 -7.24 5.60 8.62
CA ARG A 79 -6.07 6.47 8.64
C ARG A 79 -5.85 6.97 10.05
N ILE A 80 -4.65 6.77 10.59
CA ILE A 80 -4.24 7.36 11.86
C ILE A 80 -4.34 8.89 11.73
N PRO A 81 -5.21 9.56 12.51
CA PRO A 81 -5.28 11.01 12.52
C PRO A 81 -3.92 11.54 12.97
N GLN A 82 -3.39 12.56 12.30
CA GLN A 82 -2.17 13.24 12.75
C GLN A 82 -2.52 14.06 14.01
N VAL A 83 -2.71 13.38 15.15
CA VAL A 83 -2.92 14.04 16.43
C VAL A 83 -1.56 14.46 16.95
N SER A 84 -1.35 15.77 17.06
CA SER A 84 -0.17 16.31 17.73
C SER A 84 -0.22 15.84 19.18
N LEU A 85 0.71 14.95 19.56
CA LEU A 85 0.82 14.39 20.92
C LEU A 85 1.01 15.47 22.01
N ASP A 86 1.25 16.73 21.62
CA ASP A 86 1.64 17.80 22.53
C ASP A 86 0.55 18.88 22.74
N GLY A 87 -0.69 18.68 22.27
CA GLY A 87 -1.80 19.64 22.48
C GLY A 87 -1.62 21.03 21.86
N ALA A 88 -0.47 21.31 21.26
CA ALA A 88 -0.19 22.51 20.51
C ALA A 88 -0.69 22.34 19.07
N GLN A 89 -1.58 23.25 18.65
CA GLN A 89 -1.93 23.44 17.24
C GLN A 89 -0.65 23.43 16.38
N PRO A 90 -0.62 22.72 15.24
CA PRO A 90 0.54 22.74 14.35
C PRO A 90 0.74 24.16 13.84
N LYS A 91 1.73 24.87 14.40
CA LYS A 91 2.14 26.20 13.94
C LYS A 91 2.77 26.18 12.54
N ASN A 92 3.01 24.99 11.98
CA ASN A 92 3.40 24.82 10.58
C ASN A 92 3.00 23.42 10.07
N PRO A 93 2.31 23.32 8.92
CA PRO A 93 2.05 22.04 8.26
C PRO A 93 3.33 21.34 7.75
N ALA A 94 4.49 22.02 7.80
CA ALA A 94 5.77 21.52 7.32
C ALA A 94 6.60 20.76 8.39
N THR A 95 6.21 20.77 9.67
CA THR A 95 7.07 20.25 10.76
C THR A 95 6.72 18.82 11.22
N SER A 96 5.72 18.15 10.64
CA SER A 96 5.45 16.73 10.90
C SER A 96 5.89 15.85 9.72
N ALA A 97 7.10 16.05 9.21
CA ALA A 97 7.66 15.04 8.31
C ALA A 97 7.78 13.73 9.11
N PRO A 98 7.09 12.64 8.74
CA PRO A 98 7.10 11.37 9.49
C PRO A 98 8.51 10.76 9.57
N TYR A 99 9.41 11.25 8.72
CA TYR A 99 10.83 10.99 8.75
C TYR A 99 11.62 12.27 8.39
N SER A 100 12.85 12.37 8.86
CA SER A 100 13.83 13.38 8.43
C SER A 100 15.14 12.70 8.02
N ILE A 101 15.81 13.26 7.01
CA ILE A 101 17.16 12.84 6.61
C ILE A 101 18.17 13.71 7.34
N THR A 102 19.08 13.08 8.06
CA THR A 102 20.18 13.72 8.80
C THR A 102 21.52 13.24 8.24
N ASN A 103 22.62 13.91 8.61
CA ASN A 103 23.97 13.42 8.31
C ASN A 103 24.31 12.09 8.99
N GLN A 104 23.44 11.58 9.88
CA GLN A 104 23.57 10.29 10.55
C GLN A 104 22.60 9.22 9.98
N GLY A 105 21.79 9.56 8.98
CA GLY A 105 20.82 8.64 8.37
C GLY A 105 19.38 9.11 8.48
N ILE A 106 18.44 8.16 8.56
CA ILE A 106 16.99 8.42 8.57
C ILE A 106 16.49 8.43 10.01
N GLN A 107 15.89 9.54 10.45
CA GLN A 107 15.19 9.65 11.73
C GLN A 107 13.69 9.52 11.48
N ILE A 108 13.00 8.62 12.18
CA ILE A 108 11.55 8.36 12.03
C ILE A 108 10.89 8.48 13.40
N LYS A 109 9.78 9.21 13.51
CA LYS A 109 8.95 9.28 14.72
C LYS A 109 7.65 8.53 14.46
N LEU A 110 7.49 7.37 15.08
CA LEU A 110 6.28 6.56 14.95
C LEU A 110 5.18 7.09 15.89
N PRO A 111 3.92 7.16 15.44
CA PRO A 111 2.79 7.31 16.35
C PRO A 111 2.70 6.04 17.21
N ILE A 112 2.70 6.21 18.53
CA ILE A 112 2.43 5.17 19.53
C ILE A 112 0.95 5.19 19.91
#